data_AF-A0AAD8GWF1-F1
#
_entry.id   AF-A0AAD8GWF1-F1
#
_cell.length_a   1.000
_cell.length_b   1.000
_cell.length_c   1.000
_cell.angle_alpha   90.00
_cell.angle_beta   90.00
_cell.angle_gamma   90.00
#
_symmetry.space_group_name_H-M   'P 1'
#
loop_
_entity.id
_entity.type
_entity.pdbx_description
1 polymer ?
#
loop_
_entity_poly.entity_id
_entity_poly.type
_entity_poly.pdbx_seq_one_letter_code
_entity_poly.pdbx_strand_id
1 'polypeptide(L)'
;MHILTEKLVKHMCSIVIKKGDHAIAWDVLETTLRTAVTHGIYELIEECIHQYPGLVWYKMGEFFLVLVAIRQRQEKVYNLVYQMSGHKVYTDIAWKEYANNDTAFHLAARLAPQHRLNTVTGAALQMQRELQWFKEVEKFVQP
;
A
#
# COMPACT_ATOMS: atom_id res chain seq x y z
N MET A 1 -15.88 0.58 -20.14
CA MET A 1 -14.80 1.58 -19.94
C MET A 1 -13.60 1.01 -19.17
N HIS A 2 -13.78 0.07 -18.22
CA HIS A 2 -12.70 -0.55 -17.41
C HIS A 2 -11.62 -1.32 -18.20
N ILE A 3 -12.03 -2.11 -19.22
CA ILE A 3 -11.12 -3.01 -19.96
C ILE A 3 -10.03 -2.26 -20.74
N LEU A 4 -10.35 -1.07 -21.29
CA LEU A 4 -9.37 -0.29 -22.06
C LEU A 4 -8.30 0.30 -21.13
N THR A 5 -8.72 0.83 -19.97
CA THR A 5 -7.82 1.38 -18.95
C THR A 5 -6.89 0.32 -18.40
N GLU A 6 -7.41 -0.88 -18.11
CA GLU A 6 -6.60 -2.01 -17.65
C GLU A 6 -5.56 -2.45 -18.68
N LYS A 7 -5.96 -2.56 -19.96
CA LYS A 7 -5.03 -2.88 -21.06
C LYS A 7 -3.95 -1.81 -21.23
N LEU A 8 -4.29 -0.54 -21.07
CA LEU A 8 -3.33 0.56 -21.15
C LEU A 8 -2.32 0.50 -20.01
N VAL A 9 -2.79 0.31 -18.77
CA VAL A 9 -1.94 0.15 -17.59
C VAL A 9 -0.98 -1.02 -17.77
N LYS A 10 -1.50 -2.19 -18.18
CA LYS A 10 -0.70 -3.37 -18.52
C LYS A 10 0.43 -3.04 -19.50
N HIS A 11 0.08 -2.34 -20.58
CA HIS A 11 1.04 -1.98 -21.61
C HIS A 11 2.11 -1.02 -21.07
N MET A 12 1.70 0.03 -20.37
CA MET A 12 2.63 1.02 -19.78
C MET A 12 3.58 0.38 -18.77
N CYS A 13 3.06 -0.41 -17.82
CA CYS A 13 3.88 -1.13 -16.86
C CYS A 13 4.88 -2.05 -17.56
N SER A 14 4.42 -2.81 -18.57
CA SER A 14 5.30 -3.70 -19.33
C SER A 14 6.43 -2.94 -20.05
N ILE A 15 6.18 -1.74 -20.58
CA ILE A 15 7.20 -0.92 -21.25
C ILE A 15 8.24 -0.45 -20.25
N VAL A 16 7.78 0.08 -19.11
CA VAL A 16 8.66 0.62 -18.06
C VAL A 16 9.57 -0.48 -17.51
N ILE A 17 9.02 -1.67 -17.25
CA ILE A 17 9.77 -2.82 -16.73
C ILE A 17 10.75 -3.38 -17.78
N LYS A 18 10.34 -3.45 -19.06
CA LYS A 18 11.18 -3.95 -20.16
C LYS A 18 12.41 -3.09 -20.47
N LYS A 19 12.45 -1.83 -20.02
CA LYS A 19 13.65 -1.00 -20.18
C LYS A 19 14.84 -1.53 -19.36
N GLY A 20 14.64 -2.46 -18.42
CA GLY A 20 15.70 -3.17 -17.71
C GLY A 20 16.44 -2.36 -16.65
N ASP A 21 16.19 -1.05 -16.58
CA ASP A 21 16.71 -0.18 -15.54
C ASP A 21 15.68 -0.01 -14.43
N HIS A 22 15.94 -0.68 -13.32
CA HIS A 22 15.11 -0.66 -12.13
C HIS A 22 15.02 0.72 -11.45
N ALA A 23 16.08 1.53 -11.54
CA ALA A 23 16.07 2.87 -10.98
C ALA A 23 15.18 3.80 -11.80
N ILE A 24 15.31 3.75 -13.13
CA ILE A 24 14.44 4.52 -14.05
C ILE A 24 12.98 4.07 -13.92
N ALA A 25 12.74 2.76 -13.80
CA ALA A 25 11.40 2.25 -13.60
C ALA A 25 10.77 2.77 -12.31
N TRP A 26 11.54 2.81 -11.22
CA TRP A 26 11.10 3.37 -9.95
C TRP A 26 10.84 4.88 -10.04
N ASP A 27 11.75 5.67 -10.62
CA ASP A 27 11.58 7.11 -10.78
C ASP A 27 10.25 7.47 -11.49
N VAL A 28 9.87 6.68 -12.49
CA VAL A 28 8.61 6.88 -13.23
C VAL A 28 7.40 6.41 -12.41
N LEU A 29 7.52 5.27 -11.72
CA LEU A 29 6.39 4.63 -11.04
C LEU A 29 6.14 5.17 -9.63
N GLU A 30 7.16 5.71 -8.94
CA GLU A 30 7.08 6.08 -7.52
C GLU A 30 5.91 7.02 -7.27
N THR A 31 5.89 8.17 -7.96
CA THR A 31 4.85 9.19 -7.78
C THR A 31 3.46 8.64 -8.13
N THR A 32 3.40 7.82 -9.18
CA THR A 32 2.17 7.18 -9.66
C THR A 32 1.62 6.21 -8.62
N LEU A 33 2.45 5.32 -8.10
CA LEU A 33 2.07 4.33 -7.08
C LEU A 33 1.73 4.98 -5.75
N ARG A 34 2.49 5.98 -5.32
CA ARG A 34 2.18 6.72 -4.09
C ARG A 34 0.80 7.36 -4.15
N THR A 35 0.47 7.96 -5.30
CA THR A 35 -0.86 8.51 -5.57
C THR A 35 -1.93 7.42 -5.60
N ALA A 36 -1.64 6.31 -6.29
CA ALA A 36 -2.54 5.17 -6.40
C ALA A 36 -2.90 4.59 -5.04
N VAL A 37 -1.91 4.35 -4.18
CA VAL A 37 -2.12 3.83 -2.83
C VAL A 37 -2.90 4.84 -2.01
N THR A 38 -2.52 6.12 -2.01
CA THR A 38 -3.22 7.16 -1.25
C THR A 38 -4.72 7.19 -1.56
N HIS A 39 -5.09 7.05 -2.83
CA HIS A 39 -6.50 7.08 -3.28
C HIS A 39 -7.16 5.70 -3.36
N GLY A 40 -6.43 4.61 -3.08
CA GLY A 40 -6.98 3.26 -3.13
C GLY A 40 -7.26 2.74 -4.54
N ILE A 41 -6.50 3.20 -5.54
CA ILE A 41 -6.53 2.69 -6.92
C ILE A 41 -5.83 1.32 -6.94
N TYR A 42 -6.53 0.33 -6.40
CA TYR A 42 -6.04 -1.01 -6.15
C TYR A 42 -5.61 -1.73 -7.43
N GLU A 43 -6.41 -1.61 -8.49
CA GLU A 43 -6.24 -2.35 -9.75
C GLU A 43 -4.92 -2.00 -10.44
N LEU A 44 -4.49 -0.74 -10.32
CA LEU A 44 -3.20 -0.28 -10.82
C LEU A 44 -2.04 -0.89 -10.03
N ILE A 45 -2.16 -0.93 -8.71
CA ILE A 45 -1.10 -1.45 -7.82
C ILE A 45 -0.96 -2.97 -8.01
N GLU A 46 -2.08 -3.68 -8.07
CA GLU A 46 -2.13 -5.12 -8.36
C GLU A 46 -1.43 -5.43 -9.68
N GLU A 47 -1.74 -4.71 -10.74
CA GLU A 47 -1.10 -4.93 -12.04
C GLU A 47 0.40 -4.64 -12.01
N CYS A 48 0.81 -3.52 -11.40
CA CYS A 48 2.23 -3.19 -11.26
C CYS A 48 3.01 -4.26 -10.50
N ILE A 49 2.45 -4.79 -9.41
CA ILE A 49 3.09 -5.85 -8.60
C ILE A 49 3.08 -7.18 -9.37
N HIS A 50 2.04 -7.48 -10.13
CA HIS A 50 1.99 -8.68 -10.95
C HIS A 50 3.10 -8.69 -12.01
N GLN A 51 3.31 -7.56 -12.69
CA GLN A 51 4.36 -7.41 -13.70
C GLN A 51 5.76 -7.28 -13.08
N TYR A 52 5.85 -6.71 -11.88
CA TYR A 52 7.12 -6.51 -11.18
C TYR A 52 6.98 -6.70 -9.66
N PRO A 53 7.04 -7.95 -9.16
CA PRO A 53 6.85 -8.25 -7.74
C PRO A 53 7.86 -7.56 -6.81
N GLY A 54 9.06 -7.25 -7.34
CA GLY A 54 10.10 -6.51 -6.62
C GLY A 54 9.67 -5.12 -6.15
N LEU A 55 8.62 -4.56 -6.74
CA LEU A 55 8.09 -3.23 -6.44
C LEU A 55 7.71 -3.04 -4.97
N VAL A 56 7.30 -4.10 -4.28
CA VAL A 56 6.95 -4.01 -2.86
C VAL A 56 8.13 -3.56 -2.01
N TRP A 57 9.36 -3.89 -2.40
CA TRP A 57 10.59 -3.54 -1.68
C TRP A 57 11.04 -2.09 -1.86
N TYR A 58 10.33 -1.29 -2.66
CA TYR A 58 10.67 0.11 -2.84
C TYR A 58 9.98 1.00 -1.81
N LYS A 59 10.73 2.00 -1.34
CA LYS A 59 10.22 3.00 -0.39
C LYS A 59 9.56 4.14 -1.15
N MET A 60 8.27 4.36 -0.90
CA MET A 60 7.51 5.51 -1.38
C MET A 60 7.70 6.67 -0.40
N GLY A 61 8.80 7.42 -0.55
CA GLY A 61 9.30 8.33 0.49
C GLY A 61 9.94 7.54 1.63
N GLU A 62 9.42 7.68 2.86
CA GLU A 62 9.96 6.99 4.05
C GLU A 62 9.34 5.60 4.29
N PHE A 63 8.29 5.25 3.54
CA PHE A 63 7.44 4.10 3.85
C PHE A 63 7.43 3.10 2.70
N PHE A 64 7.54 1.82 3.04
CA PHE A 64 7.19 0.73 2.14
C PHE A 64 5.69 0.71 1.85
N LEU A 65 5.30 0.10 0.73
CA LEU A 65 3.92 0.05 0.23
C LEU A 65 2.90 -0.33 1.33
N VAL A 66 3.23 -1.32 2.17
CA VAL A 66 2.31 -1.81 3.19
C VAL A 66 2.08 -0.80 4.31
N LEU A 67 3.12 -0.06 4.71
CA LEU A 67 2.99 0.97 5.73
C LEU A 67 2.19 2.17 5.21
N VAL A 68 2.36 2.52 3.92
CA VAL A 68 1.51 3.52 3.26
C VAL A 68 0.06 3.05 3.23
N ALA A 69 -0.20 1.79 2.85
CA ALA A 69 -1.54 1.23 2.84
C ALA A 69 -2.18 1.27 4.24
N ILE A 70 -1.41 0.96 5.29
CA ILE A 70 -1.89 1.02 6.68
C ILE A 70 -2.25 2.44 7.09
N ARG A 71 -1.35 3.38 6.85
CA ARG A 71 -1.55 4.80 7.14
C ARG A 71 -2.77 5.36 6.40
N GLN A 72 -3.01 4.91 5.18
CA GLN A 72 -4.08 5.42 4.32
C GLN A 72 -5.41 4.66 4.45
N ARG A 73 -5.49 3.65 5.34
CA ARG A 73 -6.65 2.74 5.51
C ARG A 73 -7.03 2.04 4.22
N GLN A 74 -6.07 1.53 3.46
CA GLN A 74 -6.30 0.92 2.15
C GLN A 74 -6.33 -0.60 2.24
N GLU A 75 -7.45 -1.11 2.74
CA GLU A 75 -7.69 -2.53 3.04
C GLU A 75 -7.31 -3.46 1.88
N LYS A 76 -7.70 -3.14 0.64
CA LYS A 76 -7.39 -3.97 -0.53
C LYS A 76 -5.89 -4.04 -0.85
N VAL A 77 -5.19 -2.91 -0.73
CA VAL A 77 -3.73 -2.83 -0.98
C VAL A 77 -2.96 -3.53 0.12
N TYR A 78 -3.39 -3.37 1.37
CA TYR A 78 -2.87 -4.12 2.50
C TYR A 78 -3.04 -5.64 2.30
N ASN A 79 -4.24 -6.08 1.92
CA ASN A 79 -4.52 -7.49 1.66
C ASN A 79 -3.71 -8.05 0.49
N LEU A 80 -3.47 -7.26 -0.55
CA LEU A 80 -2.60 -7.65 -1.67
C LEU A 80 -1.21 -8.06 -1.18
N VAL A 81 -0.60 -7.23 -0.33
CA VAL A 81 0.72 -7.54 0.25
C VAL A 81 0.62 -8.76 1.19
N TYR A 82 -0.41 -8.83 2.03
CA TYR A 82 -0.59 -9.96 2.97
C TYR A 82 -0.67 -11.31 2.27
N GLN A 83 -1.29 -11.35 1.10
CA GLN A 83 -1.44 -12.59 0.31
C GLN A 83 -0.15 -12.99 -0.43
N MET A 84 0.88 -12.14 -0.47
CA MET A 84 2.14 -12.46 -1.13
C MET A 84 2.97 -13.46 -0.33
N SER A 85 3.68 -14.33 -1.06
CA SER A 85 4.71 -15.19 -0.48
C SER A 85 5.80 -14.34 0.15
N GLY A 86 6.13 -14.59 1.42
CA GLY A 86 7.17 -13.84 2.14
C GLY A 86 6.70 -12.52 2.73
N HIS A 87 5.38 -12.25 2.79
CA HIS A 87 4.84 -11.04 3.44
C HIS A 87 5.42 -10.82 4.83
N LYS A 88 5.55 -11.88 5.66
CA LYS A 88 6.16 -11.80 7.01
C LYS A 88 7.57 -11.21 7.00
N VAL A 89 8.43 -11.66 6.09
CA VAL A 89 9.81 -11.17 5.98
C VAL A 89 9.83 -9.73 5.51
N TYR A 90 9.01 -9.42 4.50
CA TYR A 90 8.87 -8.07 3.98
C TYR A 90 8.39 -7.10 5.06
N THR A 91 7.43 -7.51 5.88
CA THR A 91 6.87 -6.66 6.92
C THR A 91 7.85 -6.48 8.07
N ASP A 92 8.55 -7.53 8.46
CA ASP A 92 9.64 -7.45 9.46
C ASP A 92 10.72 -6.44 9.04
N ILE A 93 11.11 -6.46 7.76
CA ILE A 93 12.07 -5.51 7.19
C ILE A 93 11.48 -4.10 7.17
N ALA A 94 10.24 -3.95 6.69
CA ALA A 94 9.57 -2.67 6.62
C ALA A 94 9.45 -1.99 7.99
N TRP A 95 9.25 -2.78 9.05
CA TRP A 95 9.20 -2.29 10.43
C TRP A 95 10.57 -1.89 10.97
N LYS A 96 11.61 -2.70 10.74
CA LYS A 96 12.96 -2.42 11.26
C LYS A 96 13.62 -1.22 10.60
N GLU A 97 13.36 -1.00 9.32
CA GLU A 97 13.96 0.10 8.57
C GLU A 97 13.21 1.43 8.71
N TYR A 98 12.14 1.47 9.49
CA TYR A 98 11.38 2.70 9.68
C TYR A 98 12.13 3.67 10.62
N ALA A 99 12.51 4.82 10.07
CA ALA A 99 13.41 5.77 10.71
C ALA A 99 12.82 6.54 11.91
N ASN A 100 11.49 6.69 12.00
CA ASN A 100 10.87 7.54 13.03
C ASN A 100 10.25 6.76 14.21
N ASN A 101 10.57 5.47 14.39
CA ASN A 101 10.03 4.61 15.47
C ASN A 101 8.49 4.43 15.55
N ASP A 102 7.68 5.12 14.72
CA ASP A 102 6.25 4.81 14.55
C ASP A 102 6.09 3.39 13.95
N THR A 103 5.81 2.41 14.81
CA THR A 103 5.45 1.05 14.38
C THR A 103 4.14 1.05 13.56
N ALA A 104 3.83 -0.06 12.86
CA ALA A 104 2.54 -0.20 12.15
C ALA A 104 1.33 0.03 13.08
N PHE A 105 1.46 -0.29 14.37
CA PHE A 105 0.45 0.04 15.37
C PHE A 105 0.25 1.54 15.54
N HIS A 106 1.33 2.33 15.59
CA HIS A 106 1.21 3.79 15.63
C HIS A 106 0.51 4.32 14.37
N LEU A 107 0.87 3.80 13.18
CA LEU A 107 0.22 4.19 11.92
C LEU A 107 -1.27 3.83 11.87
N ALA A 108 -1.66 2.67 12.43
CA ALA A 108 -3.04 2.22 12.52
C ALA A 108 -3.84 2.97 13.60
N ALA A 109 -3.19 3.42 14.68
CA ALA A 109 -3.82 4.15 15.79
C ALA A 109 -3.95 5.66 15.53
N ARG A 110 -3.14 6.23 14.63
CA ARG A 110 -3.24 7.64 14.22
C ARG A 110 -4.61 7.94 13.61
N LEU A 111 -5.05 9.19 13.71
CA LEU A 111 -6.29 9.66 13.09
C LEU A 111 -6.34 9.26 11.61
N ALA A 112 -7.47 8.69 11.19
CA ALA A 112 -7.70 8.32 9.80
C ALA A 112 -7.50 9.53 8.86
N PRO A 113 -6.96 9.31 7.65
CA PRO A 113 -6.78 10.39 6.69
C PRO A 113 -8.15 10.97 6.27
N GLN A 114 -8.15 12.24 5.86
CA GLN A 114 -9.39 13.00 5.61
C GLN A 114 -10.35 12.33 4.62
N HIS A 115 -9.81 11.67 3.58
CA HIS A 115 -10.64 10.95 2.58
C HIS A 115 -11.27 9.66 3.12
N ARG A 116 -10.87 9.20 4.32
CA ARG A 116 -11.42 8.05 5.02
C ARG A 116 -12.23 8.43 6.25
N LEU A 117 -11.87 9.52 6.92
CA LEU A 117 -12.44 9.96 8.20
C LEU A 117 -13.97 10.10 8.14
N ASN A 118 -14.51 10.64 7.05
CA ASN A 118 -15.95 10.92 6.89
C ASN A 118 -16.68 9.93 5.97
N THR A 119 -16.12 8.73 5.77
CA THR A 119 -16.78 7.69 4.96
C THR A 119 -17.97 7.06 5.67
N VAL A 120 -18.06 7.21 7.00
CA VAL A 120 -19.17 6.75 7.84
C VAL A 120 -19.69 7.90 8.69
N THR A 121 -21.00 7.94 8.93
CA THR A 121 -21.66 9.01 9.68
C THR A 121 -21.71 8.70 11.18
N GLY A 122 -21.21 9.62 12.00
CA GLY A 122 -21.30 9.55 13.46
C GLY A 122 -20.07 8.96 14.14
N ALA A 123 -19.70 9.53 15.29
CA ALA A 123 -18.45 9.22 16.00
C ALA A 123 -18.34 7.74 16.43
N ALA A 124 -19.46 7.12 16.84
CA ALA A 124 -19.46 5.72 17.26
C ALA A 124 -19.09 4.76 16.11
N LEU A 125 -19.63 4.99 14.90
CA LEU A 125 -19.34 4.17 13.72
C LEU A 125 -17.92 4.42 13.19
N GLN A 126 -17.43 5.66 13.27
CA GLN A 126 -16.03 5.98 12.97
C GLN A 126 -15.09 5.19 13.90
N MET A 127 -15.33 5.24 15.21
CA MET A 127 -14.51 4.53 16.18
C MET A 127 -14.60 3.01 16.02
N GLN A 128 -15.77 2.46 15.69
CA GLN A 128 -15.94 1.03 15.41
C GLN A 128 -15.09 0.59 14.21
N ARG A 129 -15.12 1.35 13.11
CA ARG A 129 -14.34 1.05 11.91
C ARG A 129 -12.84 1.11 12.19
N GLU A 130 -12.38 2.15 12.87
CA GLU A 130 -10.96 2.30 13.21
C GLU A 130 -10.48 1.19 14.16
N LEU A 131 -11.32 0.75 15.10
CA LEU A 131 -11.01 -0.39 15.97
C LEU A 131 -10.91 -1.71 15.18
N GLN A 132 -11.78 -1.94 14.20
CA GLN A 132 -11.69 -3.09 13.32
C GLN A 132 -10.40 -3.05 12.49
N TRP A 133 -10.09 -1.89 11.91
CA TRP A 133 -8.86 -1.68 11.16
C TRP A 133 -7.61 -1.98 12.02
N PHE A 134 -7.56 -1.46 13.24
CA PHE A 134 -6.46 -1.71 14.16
C PHE A 134 -6.27 -3.20 14.45
N LYS A 135 -7.35 -3.93 14.71
CA LYS A 135 -7.33 -5.39 14.94
C LYS A 135 -6.85 -6.18 13.72
N GLU A 136 -7.19 -5.75 12.50
CA GLU A 136 -6.68 -6.41 11.29
C GLU A 136 -5.18 -6.19 11.12
N VAL A 137 -4.67 -4.99 11.42
CA VAL A 137 -3.22 -4.72 11.41
C VAL A 137 -2.49 -5.52 12.50
N GLU A 138 -3.12 -5.74 13.65
CA GLU A 138 -2.56 -6.55 14.73
C GLU A 138 -2.31 -8.00 14.32
N LYS A 139 -3.21 -8.62 13.54
CA LYS A 139 -3.03 -9.98 13.02
C LYS A 139 -1.83 -10.11 12.07
N PHE A 140 -1.40 -8.99 11.50
CA PHE A 140 -0.32 -8.92 10.53
C PHE A 140 1.05 -8.95 11.20
N VAL A 141 1.15 -8.35 12.38
CA VAL A 141 2.38 -8.20 13.14
C VAL A 141 2.55 -9.47 13.97
N GLN A 142 3.70 -10.13 13.82
CA GLN A 142 4.05 -11.23 14.73
C GLN A 142 4.42 -10.66 16.11
N PRO A 143 4.09 -11.35 17.22
CA PRO A 143 4.53 -10.97 18.56
C PRO A 143 6.05 -10.81 18.69
#